data_AF-A0A9E5V2T5-F1
#
_entry.id   AF-A0A9E5V2T5-F1
#
_cell.length_a   1.000
_cell.length_b   1.000
_cell.length_c   1.000
_cell.angle_alpha   90.00
_cell.angle_beta   90.00
_cell.angle_gamma   90.00
#
_symmetry.space_group_name_H-M   'P 1'
#
loop_
_entity.id
_entity.type
_entity.pdbx_description
1 polymer ?
#
loop_
_entity_poly.entity_id
_entity_poly.type
_entity_poly.pdbx_seq_one_letter_code
_entity_poly.pdbx_strand_id
1 'polypeptide(L)'
;MLPQVTASLTTNYRDWLVLLEQARERYDRVILDCPPACQNADAALLASLSDGVLWVVHPDLLGRQGVEAAAETLQTWSTRLLGQVVVGVEDTLPPAVPDRRYLVSSEV
;
A
#
# COMPACT_ATOMS: atom_id res chain seq x y z
N MET A 1 7.50 20.89 -12.95
CA MET A 1 7.60 21.05 -11.49
C MET A 1 6.30 20.54 -10.91
N LEU A 2 6.30 19.35 -10.32
CA LEU A 2 5.08 18.80 -9.70
C LEU A 2 4.82 19.60 -8.40
N PRO A 3 3.58 20.06 -8.16
CA PRO A 3 3.26 20.76 -6.92
C PRO A 3 3.50 19.81 -5.74
N GLN A 4 4.27 20.26 -4.77
CA GLN A 4 4.45 19.57 -3.49
C GLN A 4 3.14 19.71 -2.72
N VAL A 5 2.29 18.69 -2.74
CA VAL A 5 1.02 18.68 -1.99
C VAL A 5 1.33 18.32 -0.55
N THR A 6 1.67 19.33 0.25
CA THR A 6 1.80 19.23 1.71
C THR A 6 0.48 19.69 2.33
N ALA A 7 -0.56 18.88 2.19
CA ALA A 7 -1.82 19.06 2.91
C ALA A 7 -2.23 17.71 3.48
N SER A 8 -2.53 17.67 4.78
CA SER A 8 -3.17 16.51 5.42
C SER A 8 -4.33 16.07 4.53
N LEU A 9 -4.38 14.79 4.12
CA LEU A 9 -5.21 14.32 3.00
C LEU A 9 -6.73 14.34 3.30
N THR A 10 -7.13 14.83 4.47
CA THR A 10 -8.51 14.94 4.94
C THR A 10 -9.33 16.05 4.28
N THR A 11 -8.74 16.99 3.53
CA THR A 11 -9.47 18.22 3.16
C THR A 11 -10.25 18.16 1.84
N ASN A 12 -10.00 17.28 0.86
CA ASN A 12 -10.91 17.22 -0.30
C ASN A 12 -10.84 15.95 -1.15
N TYR A 13 -11.77 15.02 -0.92
CA TYR A 13 -12.01 13.84 -1.76
C TYR A 13 -12.14 14.20 -3.25
N ARG A 14 -12.73 15.36 -3.57
CA ARG A 14 -12.97 15.79 -4.95
C ARG A 14 -11.69 16.12 -5.71
N ASP A 15 -10.73 16.75 -5.04
CA ASP A 15 -9.47 17.14 -5.69
C ASP A 15 -8.66 15.90 -6.07
N TRP A 16 -8.72 14.85 -5.23
CA TRP A 16 -8.15 13.55 -5.54
C TRP A 16 -8.80 12.89 -6.76
N LEU A 17 -10.13 12.93 -6.86
CA LEU A 17 -10.82 12.39 -8.04
C LEU A 17 -10.36 13.07 -9.33
N VAL A 18 -10.33 14.41 -9.35
CA VAL A 18 -9.90 15.18 -10.52
C VAL A 18 -8.44 14.86 -10.88
N LEU A 19 -7.55 14.76 -9.90
CA LEU A 19 -6.15 14.40 -10.13
C LEU A 19 -6.01 13.00 -10.72
N LEU A 20 -6.75 12.02 -10.18
CA LEU A 20 -6.69 10.63 -10.65
C LEU A 20 -7.30 10.47 -12.04
N GLU A 21 -8.37 11.18 -12.37
CA GLU A 21 -8.94 11.23 -13.72
C GLU A 21 -7.89 11.73 -14.74
N GLN A 22 -7.23 12.84 -14.44
CA GLN A 22 -6.16 13.38 -15.30
C GLN A 22 -4.96 12.44 -15.41
N ALA A 23 -4.57 11.78 -14.31
CA ALA A 23 -3.47 10.83 -14.32
C ALA A 23 -3.79 9.60 -15.17
N ARG A 24 -5.02 9.09 -15.12
CA ARG A 24 -5.48 7.93 -15.91
C ARG A 24 -5.50 8.20 -17.41
N GLU A 25 -5.71 9.44 -17.85
CA GLU A 25 -5.62 9.81 -19.26
C GLU A 25 -4.18 9.83 -19.78
N ARG A 26 -3.20 10.05 -18.89
CA ARG A 26 -1.80 10.29 -19.25
C ARG A 26 -0.88 9.09 -19.03
N TYR A 27 -1.22 8.21 -18.10
CA TYR A 27 -0.36 7.11 -17.67
C TYR A 27 -1.11 5.78 -17.74
N ASP A 28 -0.43 4.73 -18.21
CA ASP A 28 -1.00 3.38 -18.26
C ASP A 28 -1.22 2.77 -16.87
N ARG A 29 -0.46 3.24 -15.87
CA ARG A 29 -0.47 2.80 -14.48
C ARG A 29 -0.18 3.97 -13.56
N VAL A 30 -0.88 4.06 -12.44
CA VAL A 30 -0.69 5.07 -11.40
C VAL A 30 -0.43 4.34 -10.08
N ILE A 31 0.67 4.66 -9.40
CA ILE A 31 1.00 4.11 -8.09
C ILE A 31 0.77 5.21 -7.06
N LEU A 32 -0.04 4.90 -6.04
CA LEU A 32 -0.31 5.80 -4.92
C LEU A 32 0.56 5.38 -3.75
N ASP A 33 1.47 6.25 -3.34
CA ASP A 33 2.21 6.08 -2.10
C ASP A 33 1.31 6.54 -0.93
N CYS A 34 1.24 5.73 0.13
CA CYS A 34 0.30 5.94 1.23
C CYS A 34 1.00 5.86 2.59
N PRO A 35 0.53 6.62 3.59
CA PRO A 35 1.02 6.47 4.96
C PRO A 35 0.64 5.08 5.53
N PRO A 36 1.23 4.65 6.67
CA PRO A 36 0.95 3.33 7.24
C PRO A 36 -0.54 3.06 7.50
N ALA A 37 -1.03 1.91 7.04
CA ALA A 37 -2.44 1.55 7.04
C ALA A 37 -3.10 1.51 8.44
N CYS A 38 -2.35 1.13 9.48
CA CYS A 38 -2.90 0.83 10.81
C CYS A 38 -3.26 2.06 11.64
N GLN A 39 -2.85 3.28 11.23
CA GLN A 39 -2.93 4.46 12.09
C GLN A 39 -3.42 5.73 11.37
N ASN A 40 -3.68 5.68 10.07
CA ASN A 40 -4.08 6.86 9.31
C ASN A 40 -5.29 6.60 8.39
N ALA A 41 -6.35 7.38 8.57
CA ALA A 41 -7.56 7.35 7.74
C ALA A 41 -7.27 7.63 6.25
N ASP A 42 -6.18 8.34 5.96
CA ASP A 42 -5.74 8.67 4.61
C ASP A 42 -5.41 7.41 3.79
N ALA A 43 -4.89 6.36 4.42
CA ALA A 43 -4.57 5.11 3.73
C ALA A 43 -5.84 4.39 3.24
N ALA A 44 -6.90 4.40 4.05
CA ALA A 44 -8.20 3.85 3.67
C ALA A 44 -8.86 4.67 2.55
N LEU A 45 -8.74 6.01 2.61
CA LEU A 45 -9.18 6.89 1.53
C LEU A 45 -8.47 6.57 0.21
N LEU A 46 -7.14 6.54 0.21
CA LEU A 46 -6.37 6.23 -1.00
C LEU A 46 -6.66 4.82 -1.52
N ALA A 47 -6.84 3.85 -0.62
CA ALA A 47 -7.27 2.52 -0.99
C ALA A 47 -8.64 2.54 -1.70
N SER A 48 -9.62 3.27 -1.18
CA SER A 48 -10.95 3.38 -1.81
C SER A 48 -10.94 4.03 -3.19
N LEU A 49 -9.91 4.83 -3.49
CA LEU A 49 -9.72 5.50 -4.77
C LEU A 49 -8.88 4.67 -5.77
N SER A 50 -8.39 3.51 -5.35
CA SER A 50 -7.52 2.63 -6.12
C SER A 50 -8.23 1.36 -6.58
N ASP A 51 -7.74 0.75 -7.66
CA ASP A 51 -8.23 -0.54 -8.14
C ASP A 51 -7.78 -1.71 -7.24
N GLY A 52 -6.74 -1.50 -6.44
CA GLY A 52 -6.20 -2.50 -5.53
C GLY A 52 -5.02 -1.99 -4.71
N VAL A 53 -4.80 -2.63 -3.57
CA VAL A 53 -3.73 -2.30 -2.62
C VAL A 53 -2.66 -3.39 -2.64
N LEU A 54 -1.40 -2.99 -2.58
CA LEU A 54 -0.28 -3.88 -2.32
C LEU A 54 0.22 -3.59 -0.89
N TRP A 55 0.16 -4.58 0.00
CA TRP A 55 0.53 -4.38 1.39
C TRP A 55 2.02 -4.62 1.60
N VAL A 56 2.76 -3.62 2.06
CA VAL A 56 4.20 -3.72 2.33
C VAL A 56 4.44 -3.92 3.83
N VAL A 57 5.17 -4.97 4.21
CA VAL A 57 5.45 -5.34 5.60
C VAL A 57 6.95 -5.48 5.82
N HIS A 58 7.44 -4.97 6.95
CA HIS A 58 8.79 -5.21 7.43
C HIS A 58 8.72 -6.05 8.73
N PRO A 59 9.08 -7.36 8.71
CA PRO A 59 8.93 -8.26 9.85
C PRO A 59 9.64 -7.79 11.12
N ASP A 60 10.83 -7.20 10.98
CA ASP A 60 11.59 -6.75 12.15
C ASP A 60 11.00 -5.51 12.83
N LEU A 61 10.19 -4.73 12.10
CA LEU A 61 9.53 -3.53 12.64
C LEU A 61 8.13 -3.84 13.17
N LEU A 62 7.49 -4.86 12.61
CA LEU A 62 6.15 -5.31 12.96
C LEU A 62 6.23 -6.74 13.50
N GLY A 63 6.25 -6.87 14.82
CA GLY A 63 6.10 -8.18 15.47
C GLY A 63 4.78 -8.87 15.07
N ARG A 64 4.69 -10.18 15.27
CA ARG A 64 3.56 -11.02 14.80
C ARG A 64 2.17 -10.44 15.07
N GLN A 65 1.91 -9.97 16.30
CA GLN A 65 0.62 -9.36 16.66
C GLN A 65 0.33 -8.07 15.88
N GLY A 66 1.35 -7.27 15.58
CA GLY A 66 1.20 -6.06 14.77
C GLY A 66 0.88 -6.37 13.32
N VAL A 67 1.47 -7.45 12.77
CA VAL A 67 1.15 -7.95 11.42
C VAL A 67 -0.29 -8.46 11.37
N GLU A 68 -0.72 -9.26 12.37
CA GLU A 68 -2.08 -9.79 12.46
C GLU A 68 -3.11 -8.65 12.56
N ALA A 69 -2.90 -7.66 13.44
CA ALA A 69 -3.80 -6.50 13.57
C ALA A 69 -3.85 -5.63 12.29
N ALA A 70 -2.72 -5.48 11.60
CA ALA A 70 -2.65 -4.80 10.31
C ALA A 70 -3.44 -5.54 9.23
N ALA A 71 -3.29 -6.87 9.16
CA ALA A 71 -4.03 -7.72 8.24
C ALA A 71 -5.54 -7.63 8.50
N GLU A 72 -5.97 -7.73 9.76
CA GLU A 72 -7.37 -7.56 10.16
C GLU A 72 -7.91 -6.19 9.73
N THR A 73 -7.14 -5.12 9.91
CA THR A 73 -7.51 -3.77 9.47
C THR A 73 -7.69 -3.72 7.96
N LEU A 74 -6.75 -4.26 7.19
CA LEU A 74 -6.82 -4.28 5.72
C LEU A 74 -7.99 -5.11 5.20
N GLN A 75 -8.37 -6.19 5.89
CA GLN A 75 -9.54 -7.00 5.55
C GLN A 75 -10.86 -6.24 5.72
N THR A 76 -10.89 -5.17 6.54
CA THR A 76 -12.08 -4.31 6.64
C THR A 76 -12.28 -3.39 5.44
N TRP A 77 -11.26 -3.18 4.61
CA TRP A 77 -11.34 -2.30 3.46
C TRP A 77 -12.10 -2.97 2.32
N SER A 78 -12.96 -2.22 1.63
CA SER A 78 -13.69 -2.71 0.46
C SER A 78 -12.81 -2.84 -0.80
N THR A 79 -11.54 -2.42 -0.72
CA THR A 79 -10.58 -2.47 -1.82
C THR A 79 -9.89 -3.81 -1.90
N ARG A 80 -9.70 -4.31 -3.12
CA ARG A 80 -9.00 -5.58 -3.35
C ARG A 80 -7.55 -5.52 -2.88
N LEU A 81 -7.17 -6.42 -1.98
CA LEU A 81 -5.77 -6.69 -1.67
C LEU A 81 -5.16 -7.51 -2.81
N LEU A 82 -4.20 -6.93 -3.52
CA LEU A 82 -3.52 -7.55 -4.67
C LEU A 82 -2.47 -8.59 -4.23
N GLY A 83 -1.91 -8.40 -3.03
CA GLY A 83 -0.91 -9.26 -2.42
C GLY A 83 -0.13 -8.52 -1.32
N GLN A 84 0.89 -9.18 -0.80
CA GLN A 84 1.81 -8.64 0.19
C GLN A 84 3.25 -8.63 -0.33
N VAL A 85 4.02 -7.60 0.03
CA VAL A 85 5.47 -7.51 -0.15
C VAL A 85 6.13 -7.52 1.22
N VAL A 86 6.99 -8.50 1.46
CA VAL A 86 7.83 -8.53 2.67
C VAL A 86 9.19 -7.92 2.33
N VAL A 87 9.56 -6.89 3.08
CA VAL A 87 10.80 -6.12 2.96
C VAL A 87 11.67 -6.36 4.19
N GLY A 88 13.00 -6.26 4.02
CA GLY A 88 13.93 -6.40 5.14
C GLY A 88 14.19 -7.85 5.55
N VAL A 89 13.77 -8.81 4.73
CA VAL A 89 14.15 -10.21 4.93
C VAL A 89 15.65 -10.37 4.71
N GLU A 90 16.36 -10.90 5.72
CA GLU A 90 17.74 -11.35 5.55
C GLU A 90 17.78 -12.55 4.59
N ASP A 91 18.94 -12.75 3.93
CA ASP A 91 19.20 -13.74 2.86
C ASP A 91 19.20 -15.22 3.37
N THR A 92 18.39 -15.52 4.39
CA THR A 92 18.16 -16.88 4.92
C THR A 92 17.09 -17.64 4.14
N LEU A 93 16.56 -17.05 3.08
CA LEU A 93 15.58 -17.68 2.20
C LEU A 93 16.18 -18.88 1.46
N PRO A 94 15.41 -19.98 1.30
CA PRO A 94 15.86 -21.11 0.51
C PRO A 94 16.18 -20.67 -0.93
N PRO A 95 17.19 -21.28 -1.58
CA PRO A 95 17.75 -20.83 -2.86
C PRO A 95 16.78 -20.83 -4.06
N ALA A 96 15.52 -21.20 -3.85
CA ALA A 96 14.47 -21.29 -4.86
C ALA A 96 13.80 -19.96 -5.21
N VAL A 97 14.04 -18.87 -4.47
CA VAL A 97 13.47 -17.54 -4.79
C VAL A 97 14.46 -16.74 -5.64
N PRO A 98 14.16 -16.46 -6.93
CA PRO A 98 15.13 -15.88 -7.86
C PRO A 98 15.50 -14.41 -7.58
N ASP A 99 14.72 -13.71 -6.75
CA ASP A 99 14.91 -12.29 -6.48
C ASP A 99 14.91 -12.02 -4.96
N ARG A 100 16.12 -11.95 -4.40
CA ARG A 100 16.40 -12.00 -2.94
C ARG A 100 16.02 -10.75 -2.15
N ARG A 101 15.38 -9.77 -2.78
CA ARG A 101 15.14 -8.43 -2.18
C ARG A 101 13.70 -8.21 -1.72
N TYR A 102 12.74 -8.95 -2.28
CA TYR A 102 11.31 -8.79 -1.98
C TYR A 102 10.59 -10.13 -2.12
N LEU A 103 9.91 -10.58 -1.06
CA LEU A 103 8.99 -11.72 -1.15
C LEU A 103 7.60 -11.21 -1.48
N VAL A 104 7.02 -11.73 -2.56
CA VAL A 104 5.62 -11.48 -2.90
C VAL A 104 4.80 -12.70 -2.51
N SER A 105 3.88 -12.54 -1.56
CA SER A 105 2.90 -13.58 -1.20
C SER A 105 1.52 -13.21 -1.72
N SER A 106 0.81 -14.18 -2.28
CA SER A 106 -0.59 -14.06 -2.69
C SER A 106 -1.58 -14.39 -1.56
N GLU A 107 -1.09 -14.83 -0.40
CA GLU A 107 -1.90 -15.16 0.78
C GLU A 107 -1.53 -14.23 1.94
N VAL A 108 -2.56 -13.78 2.67
CA VAL A 108 -2.51 -12.85 3.80
C VAL A 108 -2.93 -13.57 5.06
#